data_AF-A1T1V4-F1
#
_entry.id   AF-A1T1V4-F1
#
_cell.length_a   1.000
_cell.length_b   1.000
_cell.length_c   1.000
_cell.angle_alpha   90.00
_cell.angle_beta   90.00
_cell.angle_gamma   90.00
#
_symmetry.space_group_name_H-M   'P 1'
#
loop_
_entity.id
_entity.type
_entity.pdbx_description
1 polymer ?
#
loop_
_entity_poly.entity_id
_entity_poly.type
_entity_poly.pdbx_seq_one_letter_code
_entity_poly.pdbx_strand_id
1 'polypeptide(L)'
;MSISAGFSVAEIREFVVEYERVPHGQKGPWLAAQGVSNGRFRRWQAAVFGGDLDRGLIPRDSGAMTVPPALRKALANVDAARQERDEAELAQLRERVRQLEATNGALGKAIGLLHEMNVDEPDTTPMTNDPDDSSTSRTNSSPS
;
A
#
# COMPACT_ATOMS: atom_id res chain seq x y z
N MET A 1 -11.27 -16.22 2.18
CA MET A 1 -12.34 -17.06 2.75
C MET A 1 -12.60 -16.61 4.18
N SER A 2 -13.86 -16.45 4.53
CA SER A 2 -14.37 -15.61 5.63
C SER A 2 -14.31 -16.31 6.98
N ILE A 3 -13.55 -15.80 7.95
CA ILE A 3 -13.46 -16.40 9.30
C ILE A 3 -14.69 -16.07 10.17
N SER A 4 -15.52 -15.13 9.76
CA SER A 4 -16.89 -14.97 10.25
C SER A 4 -17.71 -14.30 9.17
N ALA A 5 -18.88 -14.84 8.83
CA ALA A 5 -19.80 -14.17 7.91
C ALA A 5 -20.07 -12.74 8.43
N GLY A 6 -19.67 -11.74 7.66
CA GLY A 6 -19.96 -10.32 7.92
C GLY A 6 -18.89 -9.48 8.62
N PHE A 7 -17.75 -10.03 9.06
CA PHE A 7 -16.68 -9.23 9.69
C PHE A 7 -15.32 -9.49 9.04
N SER A 8 -14.62 -8.41 8.72
CA SER A 8 -13.25 -8.39 8.23
C SER A 8 -12.24 -8.66 9.36
N VAL A 9 -11.02 -9.05 8.98
CA VAL A 9 -9.91 -9.29 9.92
C VAL A 9 -9.57 -8.02 10.71
N ALA A 10 -9.62 -6.85 10.05
CA ALA A 10 -9.37 -5.56 10.67
C ALA A 10 -10.44 -5.22 11.73
N GLU A 11 -11.73 -5.39 11.40
CA GLU A 11 -12.84 -5.16 12.34
C GLU A 11 -12.75 -6.08 13.56
N ILE A 12 -12.37 -7.35 13.36
CA ILE A 12 -12.21 -8.29 14.48
C ILE A 12 -11.07 -7.84 15.42
N ARG A 13 -9.98 -7.30 14.89
CA ARG A 13 -8.88 -6.74 15.70
C ARG A 13 -9.34 -5.53 16.47
N GLU A 14 -10.00 -4.62 15.80
CA GLU A 14 -10.53 -3.40 16.40
C GLU A 14 -11.47 -3.74 17.56
N PHE A 15 -12.40 -4.68 17.38
CA PHE A 15 -13.26 -5.14 18.47
C PHE A 15 -12.50 -5.76 19.64
N VAL A 16 -11.43 -6.53 19.38
CA VAL A 16 -10.62 -7.10 20.46
C VAL A 16 -9.87 -6.02 21.22
N VAL A 17 -9.32 -5.02 20.54
CA VAL A 17 -8.66 -3.86 21.16
C VAL A 17 -9.67 -3.05 22.00
N GLU A 18 -10.85 -2.76 21.45
CA GLU A 18 -11.88 -1.98 22.12
C GLU A 18 -12.40 -2.72 23.37
N TYR A 19 -12.66 -4.03 23.28
CA TYR A 19 -13.05 -4.86 24.42
C TYR A 19 -12.03 -4.83 25.58
N GLU A 20 -10.74 -4.71 25.29
CA GLU A 20 -9.70 -4.61 26.31
C GLU A 20 -9.65 -3.23 26.98
N ARG A 21 -10.20 -2.19 26.33
CA ARG A 21 -10.38 -0.85 26.90
C ARG A 21 -11.63 -0.75 27.79
N VAL A 22 -12.64 -1.59 27.57
CA VAL A 22 -13.89 -1.57 28.36
C VAL A 22 -13.64 -1.83 29.86
N PRO A 23 -14.23 -1.02 30.77
CA PRO A 23 -14.14 -1.22 32.21
C PRO A 23 -14.65 -2.59 32.68
N HIS A 24 -14.10 -3.08 33.79
CA HIS A 24 -14.54 -4.35 34.38
C HIS A 24 -16.04 -4.30 34.72
N GLY A 25 -16.79 -5.33 34.34
CA GLY A 25 -18.25 -5.39 34.52
C GLY A 25 -19.08 -4.88 33.33
N GLN A 26 -18.51 -4.06 32.42
CA GLN A 26 -19.24 -3.56 31.24
C GLN A 26 -19.01 -4.38 29.96
N LYS A 27 -18.10 -5.36 30.02
CA LYS A 27 -17.71 -6.21 28.89
C LYS A 27 -18.87 -7.06 28.32
N GLY A 28 -19.79 -7.52 29.18
CA GLY A 28 -20.97 -8.28 28.75
C GLY A 28 -21.97 -7.42 27.96
N PRO A 29 -22.43 -6.29 28.51
CA PRO A 29 -23.29 -5.34 27.81
C PRO A 29 -22.67 -4.81 26.51
N TRP A 30 -21.36 -4.51 26.50
CA TRP A 30 -20.67 -4.05 25.30
C TRP A 30 -20.70 -5.10 24.18
N LEU A 31 -20.46 -6.38 24.48
CA LEU A 31 -20.56 -7.45 23.49
C LEU A 31 -21.99 -7.61 22.95
N ALA A 32 -22.99 -7.46 23.81
CA ALA A 32 -24.39 -7.51 23.40
C ALA A 32 -24.76 -6.34 22.47
N ALA A 33 -24.24 -5.14 22.73
CA ALA A 33 -24.43 -3.97 21.87
C ALA A 33 -23.82 -4.16 20.47
N GLN A 34 -22.69 -4.87 20.37
CA GLN A 34 -22.07 -5.21 19.09
C GLN A 34 -22.75 -6.38 18.36
N GLY A 35 -23.76 -7.02 18.96
CA GLY A 35 -24.43 -8.19 18.38
C GLY A 35 -23.53 -9.45 18.30
N VAL A 36 -22.45 -9.50 19.07
CA VAL A 36 -21.47 -10.59 19.05
C VAL A 36 -21.66 -11.48 20.28
N SER A 37 -21.82 -12.79 20.06
CA SER A 37 -21.92 -13.74 21.17
C SER A 37 -20.57 -13.92 21.89
N ASN A 38 -20.61 -14.13 23.21
CA ASN A 38 -19.39 -14.27 24.02
C ASN A 38 -18.49 -15.43 23.55
N GLY A 39 -19.08 -16.57 23.17
CA GLY A 39 -18.34 -17.70 22.61
C GLY A 39 -17.67 -17.39 21.27
N ARG A 40 -18.33 -16.62 20.39
CA ARG A 40 -17.73 -16.15 19.13
C ARG A 40 -16.57 -15.19 19.41
N PHE A 41 -16.77 -14.24 20.31
CA PHE A 41 -15.74 -13.27 20.69
C PHE A 41 -14.52 -13.92 21.34
N ARG A 42 -14.70 -14.95 22.19
CA ARG A 42 -13.59 -15.72 22.75
C ARG A 42 -12.74 -16.40 21.68
N ARG A 43 -13.35 -16.93 20.62
CA ARG A 43 -12.62 -17.50 19.47
C ARG A 43 -11.83 -16.42 18.72
N TRP A 44 -12.40 -15.21 18.59
CA TRP A 44 -11.69 -14.07 18.00
C TRP A 44 -10.49 -13.64 18.84
N GLN A 45 -10.66 -13.50 20.16
CA GLN A 45 -9.53 -13.22 21.06
C GLN A 45 -8.43 -14.28 20.92
N ALA A 46 -8.78 -15.56 20.95
CA ALA A 46 -7.80 -16.63 20.79
C ALA A 46 -7.04 -16.54 19.45
N ALA A 47 -7.74 -16.23 18.35
CA ALA A 47 -7.13 -16.08 17.04
C ALA A 47 -6.24 -14.82 16.92
N VAL A 48 -6.62 -13.70 17.56
CA VAL A 48 -5.81 -12.47 17.63
C VAL A 48 -4.53 -12.72 18.43
N PHE A 49 -4.64 -13.24 19.65
CA PHE A 49 -3.47 -13.44 20.53
C PHE A 49 -2.62 -14.65 20.14
N GLY A 50 -3.19 -15.63 19.43
CA GLY A 50 -2.45 -16.76 18.87
C GLY A 50 -1.66 -16.42 17.59
N GLY A 51 -1.85 -15.22 17.02
CA GLY A 51 -1.20 -14.82 15.76
C GLY A 51 -1.81 -15.48 14.50
N ASP A 52 -2.92 -16.20 14.66
CA ASP A 52 -3.61 -16.91 13.59
C ASP A 52 -4.48 -16.00 12.72
N LEU A 53 -4.84 -14.81 13.23
CA LEU A 53 -5.75 -13.88 12.54
C LEU A 53 -5.16 -13.32 11.23
N ASP A 54 -3.85 -13.01 11.20
CA ASP A 54 -3.16 -12.51 10.00
C ASP A 54 -2.94 -13.60 8.95
N ARG A 55 -2.90 -14.87 9.37
CA ARG A 55 -2.61 -16.00 8.49
C ARG A 55 -3.88 -16.58 7.84
N GLY A 56 -5.06 -16.03 8.15
CA GLY A 56 -6.34 -16.55 7.66
C GLY A 56 -6.63 -17.98 8.16
N LEU A 57 -5.95 -18.41 9.22
CA LEU A 57 -6.08 -19.75 9.79
C LEU A 57 -7.16 -19.71 10.88
N ILE A 58 -8.19 -20.54 10.73
CA ILE A 58 -9.17 -20.79 11.80
C ILE A 58 -8.45 -21.67 12.84
N PRO A 59 -8.35 -21.25 14.12
CA PRO A 59 -7.65 -22.03 15.13
C PRO A 59 -8.18 -23.46 15.20
N ARG A 60 -7.32 -24.45 14.94
CA ARG A 60 -7.56 -25.85 15.30
C ARG A 60 -7.11 -26.00 16.73
N ASP A 61 -8.09 -26.02 17.63
CA ASP A 61 -8.04 -26.36 19.06
C ASP A 61 -6.67 -26.86 19.55
N SER A 62 -5.70 -25.95 19.67
CA SER A 62 -4.42 -26.23 20.28
C SER A 62 -4.55 -25.73 21.71
N GLY A 63 -4.69 -26.65 22.66
CA GLY A 63 -4.75 -26.32 24.08
C GLY A 63 -3.55 -25.45 24.45
N ALA A 64 -3.76 -24.14 24.53
CA ALA A 64 -2.70 -23.16 24.74
C ALA A 64 -3.02 -22.33 25.98
N MET A 65 -1.97 -22.08 26.75
CA MET A 65 -1.97 -21.31 27.99
C MET A 65 -2.70 -19.99 27.78
N THR A 66 -3.75 -19.75 28.58
CA THR A 66 -4.54 -18.51 28.49
C THR A 66 -3.63 -17.32 28.74
N VAL A 67 -3.42 -16.50 27.72
CA VAL A 67 -2.63 -15.27 27.85
C VAL A 67 -3.27 -14.40 28.96
N PRO A 68 -2.51 -13.97 29.98
CA PRO A 68 -3.05 -13.14 31.06
C PRO A 68 -3.64 -11.82 30.51
N PRO A 69 -4.76 -11.33 31.07
CA PRO A 69 -5.43 -10.11 30.58
C PRO A 69 -4.52 -8.87 30.52
N ALA A 70 -3.54 -8.75 31.42
CA ALA A 70 -2.57 -7.65 31.40
C ALA A 70 -1.65 -7.68 30.17
N LEU A 71 -1.22 -8.88 29.76
CA LEU A 71 -0.38 -9.06 28.57
C LEU A 71 -1.17 -8.79 27.29
N ARG A 72 -2.47 -9.13 27.28
CA ARG A 72 -3.38 -8.80 26.17
C ARG A 72 -3.52 -7.29 25.96
N LYS A 73 -3.74 -6.54 27.05
CA LYS A 73 -3.80 -5.07 27.01
C LYS A 73 -2.49 -4.46 26.52
N ALA A 74 -1.36 -4.97 26.99
CA ALA A 74 -0.05 -4.50 26.57
C ALA A 74 0.18 -4.73 25.07
N LEU A 75 -0.14 -5.91 24.56
CA LEU A 75 -0.01 -6.24 23.14
C LEU A 75 -0.91 -5.34 22.27
N ALA A 76 -2.19 -5.20 22.65
CA ALA A 76 -3.15 -4.34 21.95
C ALA A 76 -2.69 -2.88 21.88
N ASN A 77 -2.06 -2.37 22.94
CA ASN A 77 -1.52 -1.01 22.95
C ASN A 77 -0.30 -0.86 22.04
N VAL A 78 0.58 -1.86 21.99
CA VAL A 78 1.75 -1.84 21.10
C VAL A 78 1.32 -1.89 19.63
N ASP A 79 0.34 -2.74 19.30
CA ASP A 79 -0.19 -2.85 17.95
C ASP A 79 -0.88 -1.56 17.49
N ALA A 80 -1.68 -0.94 18.36
CA ALA A 80 -2.29 0.37 18.08
C ALA A 80 -1.24 1.46 17.82
N ALA A 81 -0.18 1.50 18.63
CA ALA A 81 0.92 2.47 18.45
C ALA A 81 1.73 2.21 17.17
N ARG A 82 1.77 0.95 16.68
CA ARG A 82 2.40 0.63 15.40
C ARG A 82 1.52 1.11 14.24
N GLN A 83 0.22 0.85 14.28
CA GLN A 83 -0.72 1.31 13.26
C GLN A 83 -0.72 2.83 13.11
N GLU A 84 -0.72 3.57 14.21
CA GLU A 84 -0.68 5.04 14.19
C GLU A 84 0.60 5.57 13.51
N ARG A 85 1.74 4.91 13.73
CA ARG A 85 3.00 5.25 13.05
C ARG A 85 2.93 4.96 11.57
N ASP A 86 2.45 3.77 11.21
CA ASP A 86 2.33 3.35 9.82
C ASP A 86 1.39 4.29 9.04
N GLU A 87 0.28 4.73 9.65
CA GLU A 87 -0.65 5.71 9.08
C GLU A 87 -0.02 7.09 8.89
N ALA A 88 0.75 7.56 9.88
CA ALA A 88 1.49 8.82 9.78
C ALA A 88 2.53 8.78 8.66
N GLU A 89 3.26 7.67 8.51
CA GLU A 89 4.21 7.48 7.42
C GLU A 89 3.51 7.46 6.05
N LEU A 90 2.38 6.76 5.93
CA LEU A 90 1.59 6.76 4.70
C LEU A 90 1.07 8.16 4.33
N ALA A 91 0.66 8.97 5.31
CA ALA A 91 0.24 10.35 5.07
C ALA A 91 1.39 11.20 4.53
N GLN A 92 2.58 11.09 5.11
CA GLN A 92 3.78 11.79 4.65
C GLN A 92 4.17 11.38 3.22
N LEU A 93 4.15 10.07 2.94
CA LEU A 93 4.47 9.56 1.61
C LEU A 93 3.48 10.06 0.55
N ARG A 94 2.18 10.08 0.86
CA ARG A 94 1.14 10.61 -0.05
C ARG A 94 1.34 12.09 -0.36
N GLU A 95 1.66 12.89 0.65
CA GLU A 95 1.94 14.30 0.44
C GLU A 95 3.19 14.51 -0.43
N ARG A 96 4.23 13.69 -0.22
CA ARG A 96 5.44 13.74 -1.04
C ARG A 96 5.16 13.37 -2.51
N VAL A 97 4.34 12.35 -2.76
CA VAL A 97 3.92 11.98 -4.12
C VAL A 97 3.17 13.14 -4.78
N ARG A 98 2.20 13.75 -4.07
CA ARG A 98 1.45 14.91 -4.58
C ARG A 98 2.38 16.06 -4.96
N GLN A 99 3.39 16.35 -4.13
CA GLN A 99 4.37 17.38 -4.41
C GLN A 99 5.19 17.06 -5.68
N LEU A 100 5.65 15.81 -5.82
CA LEU A 100 6.43 15.39 -6.98
C LEU A 100 5.61 15.46 -8.27
N GLU A 101 4.36 15.01 -8.23
CA GLU A 101 3.43 15.10 -9.36
C GLU A 101 3.18 16.55 -9.77
N ALA A 102 3.02 17.46 -8.81
CA ALA A 102 2.87 18.88 -9.09
C ALA A 102 4.14 19.47 -9.74
N THR A 103 5.33 19.11 -9.26
CA THR A 103 6.60 19.56 -9.86
C THR A 103 6.78 19.03 -11.28
N ASN A 104 6.47 17.74 -11.51
CA ASN A 104 6.55 17.14 -12.83
C ASN A 104 5.54 17.78 -13.80
N GLY A 105 4.33 18.09 -13.32
CA GLY A 105 3.34 18.82 -14.11
C GLY A 105 3.82 20.21 -14.51
N ALA A 106 4.47 20.95 -13.61
CA ALA A 106 5.05 22.26 -13.92
C ALA A 106 6.21 22.15 -14.93
N LEU A 107 7.12 21.19 -14.73
CA LEU A 107 8.22 20.93 -15.65
C LEU A 107 7.72 20.52 -17.04
N GLY A 108 6.70 19.65 -17.12
CA GLY A 108 6.08 19.26 -18.38
C GLY A 108 5.46 20.44 -19.13
N LYS A 109 4.79 21.35 -18.42
CA LYS A 109 4.27 22.60 -19.02
C LYS A 109 5.40 23.51 -19.51
N ALA A 110 6.46 23.69 -18.74
CA ALA A 110 7.59 24.52 -19.14
C ALA A 110 8.31 23.95 -20.38
N ILE A 111 8.48 22.63 -20.47
CA ILE A 111 9.02 21.96 -21.65
C ILE A 111 8.08 22.14 -22.85
N GLY A 112 6.77 22.01 -22.65
CA GLY A 112 5.77 22.27 -23.70
C GLY A 112 5.87 23.69 -24.26
N LEU A 113 5.92 24.70 -23.39
CA LEU A 113 6.11 26.09 -23.80
C LEU A 113 7.45 26.32 -24.50
N LEU A 114 8.54 25.70 -24.02
CA LEU A 114 9.84 25.78 -24.70
C LEU A 114 9.77 25.16 -26.09
N HIS A 115 9.10 24.03 -26.25
CA HIS A 115 8.92 23.40 -27.55
C HIS A 115 8.09 24.27 -28.49
N GLU A 116 7.01 24.88 -28.02
CA GLU A 116 6.21 25.85 -28.80
C GLU A 116 7.06 27.05 -29.25
N MET A 117 7.86 27.64 -28.36
CA MET A 117 8.76 28.74 -28.72
C MET A 117 9.88 28.33 -29.68
N ASN A 118 10.36 27.08 -29.60
CA ASN A 118 11.41 26.58 -30.50
C ASN A 118 10.89 26.19 -31.89
N VAL A 119 9.57 26.04 -32.07
CA VAL A 119 8.93 25.78 -33.38
C VAL A 119 8.84 27.07 -34.22
N ASP A 120 8.93 28.24 -33.59
CA ASP A 120 8.93 29.55 -34.27
C ASP A 120 10.34 30.02 -34.72
N GLU A 121 11.39 29.21 -34.53
CA GLU A 121 12.71 29.52 -35.09
C GLU A 121 12.80 29.01 -36.55
N PRO A 122 13.11 29.89 -37.52
CA PRO A 122 12.84 29.65 -38.92
C PRO A 122 13.71 28.53 -39.48
N ASP A 123 13.12 27.84 -40.45
CA ASP A 123 13.68 26.93 -41.45
C ASP A 123 15.17 27.23 -41.78
N THR A 124 16.06 26.80 -40.90
CA THR A 124 17.48 26.63 -41.21
C THR A 124 17.66 25.13 -41.33
N THR A 125 17.29 24.65 -42.52
CA THR A 125 17.73 23.37 -43.05
C THR A 125 19.17 23.14 -42.60
N PRO A 126 19.45 22.11 -41.77
CA PRO A 126 20.81 21.67 -41.61
C PRO A 126 21.22 21.17 -42.98
N MET A 127 22.15 21.86 -43.64
CA MET A 127 22.87 21.28 -44.76
C MET A 127 23.34 19.91 -44.28
N THR A 128 22.78 18.86 -44.88
CA THR A 128 23.23 17.48 -44.72
C THR A 128 24.71 17.50 -45.07
N ASN A 129 25.55 17.51 -44.04
CA ASN A 129 26.94 17.14 -44.17
C ASN A 129 26.92 15.71 -44.68
N ASP A 130 27.37 15.53 -45.91
CA ASP A 130 27.63 14.22 -46.50
C ASP A 130 29.13 13.96 -46.32
N PRO A 131 29.55 13.16 -45.31
CA PRO A 131 30.90 12.65 -45.28
C PRO A 131 30.92 11.27 -45.92
N ASP A 132 31.67 11.23 -47.02
CA ASP A 132 32.61 10.17 -47.38
C ASP A 132 32.12 8.72 -47.55
N ASP A 133 32.29 8.29 -48.80
CA ASP A 133 33.24 7.23 -49.16
C ASP A 133 32.80 5.79 -48.89
N SER A 134 32.48 5.06 -49.96
CA SER A 134 33.29 3.89 -50.38
C SER A 134 32.59 2.98 -51.39
N SER A 135 33.24 2.86 -52.55
CA SER A 135 33.55 1.61 -53.27
C SER A 135 32.41 0.64 -53.69
N THR A 136 32.32 0.35 -55.00
CA THR A 136 32.89 -0.88 -55.58
C THR A 136 32.71 -0.96 -57.10
N SER A 137 33.73 -1.55 -57.72
CA SER A 137 34.01 -1.71 -59.14
C SER A 137 32.99 -2.58 -59.90
N ARG A 138 32.75 -2.25 -61.18
CA ARG A 138 32.65 -3.25 -62.25
C ARG A 138 32.87 -2.66 -63.64
N THR A 139 33.90 -3.18 -64.30
CA THR A 139 34.07 -3.20 -65.76
C THR A 139 32.81 -3.82 -66.41
N ASN A 140 32.41 -3.50 -67.65
CA ASN A 140 32.88 -4.15 -68.88
C ASN A 140 32.34 -3.41 -70.15
N SER A 141 33.23 -3.16 -71.12
CA SER A 141 33.05 -3.30 -72.59
C SER A 141 32.16 -2.35 -73.46
N SER A 142 32.84 -1.64 -74.38
CA SER A 142 32.66 -1.39 -75.86
C SER A 142 31.27 -1.34 -76.53
N PRO A 143 31.04 -0.64 -77.67
CA PRO A 143 31.86 -0.58 -78.93
C PRO A 143 31.90 0.85 -79.58
N SER A 144 32.52 1.20 -80.72
CA SER A 144 33.03 0.56 -81.96
C SER A 144 34.17 1.41 -82.52
#